data_AF-A0A5B7AE92-F1
#
_entry.id   AF-A0A5B7AE92-F1
#
_cell.length_a   1.000
_cell.length_b   1.000
_cell.length_c   1.000
_cell.angle_alpha   90.00
_cell.angle_beta   90.00
_cell.angle_gamma   90.00
#
_symmetry.space_group_name_H-M   'P 1'
#
loop_
_entity.id
_entity.type
_entity.pdbx_description
1 polymer ?
#
loop_
_entity_poly.entity_id
_entity_poly.type
_entity_poly.pdbx_seq_one_letter_code
_entity_poly.pdbx_strand_id
1 'polypeptide(L)'
;GNKTAAADLGGSVLTGTLGNPLGILARQLSYPLHKVRDKCPLYNLDGKPVDPDMDSKVETAFNRLLDKASRLRQLMGEVSQDVSLGAALETFWQVYGDAVNAEEMNMFNWHLANLE
;
A
#
# COMPACT_ATOMS: atom_id res chain seq x y z
N GLY A 1 11.02 18.00 -30.89
CA GLY A 1 9.66 18.51 -30.63
C GLY A 1 9.48 18.66 -29.14
N ASN A 2 9.05 19.83 -28.67
CA ASN A 2 8.87 20.09 -27.24
C ASN A 2 7.72 19.22 -26.71
N LYS A 3 8.02 18.40 -25.69
CA LYS A 3 7.01 17.66 -24.93
C LYS A 3 6.55 18.53 -23.78
N THR A 4 5.23 18.66 -23.60
CA THR A 4 4.62 19.31 -22.44
C THR A 4 3.97 18.25 -21.55
N ALA A 5 4.00 18.47 -20.24
CA ALA A 5 3.35 17.62 -19.24
C ALA A 5 2.61 18.51 -18.23
N ALA A 6 1.51 18.00 -17.68
CA ALA A 6 0.77 18.62 -16.59
C ALA A 6 0.95 17.77 -15.33
N ALA A 7 0.96 18.44 -14.17
CA ALA A 7 1.01 17.81 -12.87
C ALA A 7 0.02 18.54 -11.94
N ASP A 8 -0.78 17.76 -11.21
CA ASP A 8 -1.72 18.27 -10.22
C ASP A 8 -1.14 18.12 -8.81
N LEU A 9 -1.35 19.13 -7.96
CA LEU A 9 -0.98 19.11 -6.54
C LEU A 9 -2.08 18.49 -5.65
N GLY A 10 -3.22 18.15 -6.24
CA GLY A 10 -4.38 17.57 -5.57
C GLY A 10 -4.79 16.22 -6.19
N GLY A 11 -6.09 15.98 -6.32
CA GLY A 11 -6.61 14.75 -6.90
C GLY A 11 -6.34 14.63 -8.40
N SER A 12 -5.60 13.59 -8.79
CA SER A 12 -5.32 13.25 -10.20
C SER A 12 -5.53 11.77 -10.52
N VAL A 13 -5.76 10.93 -9.52
CA VAL A 13 -5.97 9.49 -9.66
C VAL A 13 -7.43 9.14 -9.48
N LEU A 14 -7.96 8.35 -10.41
CA LEU A 14 -9.32 7.82 -10.35
C LEU A 14 -9.30 6.37 -9.86
N THR A 15 -9.79 6.13 -8.64
CA THR A 15 -9.88 4.80 -8.03
C THR A 15 -11.10 4.03 -8.57
N GLY A 16 -10.93 3.52 -9.80
CA GLY A 16 -11.98 2.78 -10.53
C GLY A 16 -12.90 3.68 -11.34
N THR A 17 -13.20 3.27 -12.57
CA THR A 17 -14.03 4.03 -13.52
C THR A 17 -15.48 3.55 -13.57
N LEU A 18 -15.75 2.28 -13.24
CA LEU A 18 -17.09 1.70 -13.29
C LEU A 18 -17.95 2.22 -12.13
N GLY A 19 -19.07 2.84 -12.45
CA GLY A 19 -19.95 3.47 -11.45
C GLY A 19 -19.40 4.78 -10.89
N ASN A 20 -18.25 5.27 -11.38
CA ASN A 20 -17.65 6.52 -10.92
C ASN A 20 -18.13 7.71 -11.77
N PRO A 21 -18.77 8.74 -11.18
CA PRO A 21 -19.22 9.92 -11.92
C PRO A 21 -18.09 10.62 -12.69
N LEU A 22 -16.86 10.65 -12.15
CA LEU A 22 -15.72 11.26 -12.81
C LEU A 22 -15.29 10.49 -14.08
N GLY A 23 -15.51 9.16 -14.10
CA GLY A 23 -15.31 8.36 -15.30
C GLY A 23 -16.30 8.70 -16.42
N ILE A 24 -17.54 9.02 -16.06
CA ILE A 24 -18.56 9.48 -17.01
C ILE A 24 -18.19 10.86 -17.56
N LEU A 25 -17.80 11.80 -16.70
CA LEU A 25 -17.37 13.14 -17.10
C LEU A 25 -16.13 13.11 -18.00
N ALA A 26 -15.14 12.28 -17.66
CA ALA A 26 -13.95 12.10 -18.50
C ALA A 26 -14.33 11.66 -19.92
N ARG A 27 -15.29 10.74 -20.06
CA ARG A 27 -15.80 10.30 -21.36
C ARG A 27 -16.57 11.40 -22.10
N GLN A 28 -17.45 12.13 -21.42
CA GLN A 28 -18.25 13.20 -22.04
C GLN A 28 -17.39 14.37 -22.55
N LEU A 29 -16.34 14.70 -21.80
CA LEU A 29 -15.40 15.78 -22.12
C LEU A 29 -14.21 15.31 -22.97
N SER A 30 -14.16 14.01 -23.32
CA SER A 30 -13.06 13.39 -24.06
C SER A 30 -11.68 13.56 -23.41
N TYR A 31 -11.63 13.51 -22.08
CA TYR A 31 -10.36 13.50 -21.35
C TYR A 31 -9.68 12.12 -21.43
N PRO A 32 -8.38 12.07 -21.80
CA PRO A 32 -7.64 10.82 -21.81
C PRO A 32 -7.39 10.32 -20.38
N LEU A 33 -7.75 9.07 -20.12
CA LEU A 33 -7.40 8.37 -18.88
C LEU A 33 -6.30 7.34 -19.18
N HIS A 34 -5.27 7.33 -18.35
CA HIS A 34 -4.18 6.36 -18.44
C HIS A 34 -4.27 5.36 -17.30
N LYS A 35 -4.41 4.08 -17.64
CA LYS A 35 -4.43 3.01 -16.64
C LYS A 35 -3.06 2.88 -15.98
N VAL A 36 -3.01 3.01 -14.66
CA VAL A 36 -1.83 2.69 -13.84
C VAL A 36 -1.56 1.18 -13.95
N ARG A 37 -0.31 0.81 -14.20
CA ARG A 37 0.10 -0.59 -14.35
C ARG A 37 0.47 -1.18 -12.99
N ASP A 38 0.27 -2.48 -12.85
CA ASP A 38 0.44 -3.18 -11.57
C ASP A 38 1.91 -3.35 -11.17
N LYS A 39 2.85 -3.30 -12.13
CA LYS A 39 4.28 -3.43 -11.85
C LYS A 39 4.82 -2.20 -11.12
N CYS A 40 5.16 -2.36 -9.84
CA CYS A 40 5.79 -1.34 -9.00
C CYS A 40 7.07 -1.91 -8.36
N PRO A 41 8.26 -1.75 -8.98
CA PRO A 41 9.50 -2.23 -8.38
C PRO A 41 9.91 -1.35 -7.20
N LEU A 42 10.26 -1.97 -6.08
CA LEU A 42 10.82 -1.29 -4.91
C LEU A 42 12.33 -1.12 -5.05
N TYR A 43 12.85 -0.03 -4.49
CA TYR A 43 14.27 0.32 -4.51
C TYR A 43 14.77 0.64 -3.11
N ASN A 44 15.96 0.15 -2.81
CA ASN A 44 16.71 0.46 -1.60
C ASN A 44 17.24 1.90 -1.64
N LEU A 45 17.71 2.40 -0.48
CA LEU A 45 18.30 3.75 -0.34
C LEU A 45 19.56 3.94 -1.19
N ASP A 46 20.25 2.85 -1.56
CA ASP A 46 21.39 2.86 -2.48
C ASP A 46 20.98 2.88 -3.97
N GLY A 47 19.67 2.94 -4.24
CA GLY A 47 19.10 2.97 -5.59
C GLY A 47 19.07 1.61 -6.29
N LYS A 48 19.43 0.51 -5.60
CA LYS A 48 19.31 -0.84 -6.19
C LYS A 48 17.90 -1.39 -6.04
N PRO A 49 17.42 -2.19 -7.00
CA PRO A 49 16.13 -2.86 -6.87
C PRO A 49 16.18 -3.85 -5.71
N VAL A 50 15.06 -3.95 -4.99
CA VAL A 50 14.83 -4.97 -3.98
C VAL A 50 14.71 -6.35 -4.64
N ASP A 51 15.13 -7.40 -3.95
CA ASP A 51 14.93 -8.79 -4.40
C ASP A 51 13.42 -9.10 -4.53
N PRO A 52 12.91 -9.47 -5.73
CA PRO A 52 11.50 -9.78 -5.93
C PRO A 52 10.95 -10.89 -5.03
N ASP A 53 11.78 -11.88 -4.67
CA ASP A 53 11.34 -12.98 -3.80
C ASP A 53 11.11 -12.47 -2.37
N MET A 54 11.95 -11.54 -1.91
CA MET A 54 11.80 -10.90 -0.61
C MET A 54 10.62 -9.93 -0.60
N ASP A 55 10.45 -9.12 -1.64
CA ASP A 55 9.30 -8.22 -1.82
C ASP A 55 7.97 -9.00 -1.69
N SER A 56 7.82 -10.06 -2.48
CA SER A 56 6.65 -10.97 -2.43
C SER A 56 6.45 -11.63 -1.06
N LYS A 57 7.54 -12.06 -0.42
CA LYS A 57 7.50 -12.66 0.93
C LYS A 57 6.98 -11.68 1.97
N VAL A 58 7.49 -10.44 1.98
CA VAL A 58 7.09 -9.41 2.94
C VAL A 58 5.66 -8.94 2.66
N GLU A 59 5.28 -8.74 1.39
CA GLU A 59 3.91 -8.41 1.01
C GLU A 59 2.91 -9.47 1.51
N THR A 60 3.24 -10.76 1.31
CA THR A 60 2.40 -11.87 1.79
C THR A 60 2.29 -11.88 3.32
N ALA A 61 3.40 -11.66 4.02
CA ALA A 61 3.42 -11.60 5.47
C ALA A 61 2.59 -10.41 6.00
N PHE A 62 2.73 -9.23 5.37
CA PHE A 62 2.00 -8.02 5.72
C PHE A 62 0.49 -8.20 5.57
N ASN A 63 0.03 -8.74 4.44
CA ASN A 63 -1.40 -9.03 4.22
C ASN A 63 -1.93 -10.05 5.25
N ARG A 64 -1.15 -11.07 5.60
CA ARG A 64 -1.51 -12.01 6.67
C ARG A 64 -1.63 -11.33 8.04
N LEU A 65 -0.84 -10.29 8.31
CA LEU A 65 -0.98 -9.50 9.54
C LEU A 65 -2.23 -8.63 9.53
N LEU A 66 -2.62 -8.06 8.37
CA LEU A 66 -3.91 -7.36 8.21
C LEU A 66 -5.10 -8.30 8.50
N ASP A 67 -5.05 -9.54 8.02
CA ASP A 67 -6.08 -10.54 8.33
C ASP A 67 -6.17 -10.84 9.84
N LYS A 68 -5.02 -10.97 10.51
CA LYS A 68 -4.97 -11.15 11.97
C LYS A 68 -5.51 -9.93 12.70
N ALA A 69 -5.17 -8.72 12.26
CA ALA A 69 -5.67 -7.47 12.84
C ALA A 69 -7.19 -7.38 12.71
N SER A 70 -7.74 -7.75 11.55
CA SER A 70 -9.18 -7.81 11.32
C SER A 70 -9.87 -8.79 12.28
N ARG A 71 -9.33 -9.99 12.47
CA ARG A 71 -9.85 -10.97 13.43
C ARG A 71 -9.74 -10.51 14.87
N LEU A 72 -8.60 -9.94 15.26
CA LEU A 72 -8.41 -9.40 16.61
C LEU A 72 -9.44 -8.32 16.90
N ARG A 73 -9.68 -7.40 15.95
CA ARG A 73 -10.69 -6.35 16.07
C ARG A 73 -12.09 -6.93 16.33
N GLN A 74 -12.47 -8.00 15.64
CA GLN A 74 -13.75 -8.69 15.85
C GLN A 74 -13.85 -9.32 17.26
N LEU A 75 -12.76 -9.89 17.77
CA LEU A 75 -12.72 -10.51 19.10
C LEU A 75 -12.73 -9.49 20.25
N MET A 76 -12.12 -8.32 20.04
CA MET A 76 -12.03 -7.27 21.06
C MET A 76 -13.32 -6.46 21.23
N GLY A 77 -14.25 -6.53 20.28
CA GLY A 77 -15.51 -5.78 20.33
C GLY A 77 -15.28 -4.28 20.45
N GLU A 78 -15.97 -3.62 21.39
CA GLU A 78 -15.89 -2.17 21.59
C GLU A 78 -14.49 -1.68 22.03
N VAL A 79 -13.72 -2.50 22.76
CA VAL A 79 -12.36 -2.17 23.22
C VAL A 79 -11.38 -2.00 22.05
N SER A 80 -11.73 -2.51 20.87
CA SER A 80 -10.89 -2.36 19.67
C SER A 80 -10.72 -0.91 19.21
N GLN A 81 -11.58 0.02 19.64
CA GLN A 81 -11.46 1.44 19.27
C GLN A 81 -10.25 2.13 19.91
N ASP A 82 -9.72 1.57 20.99
CA ASP A 82 -8.58 2.13 21.73
C ASP A 82 -7.21 1.66 21.17
N VAL A 83 -7.22 0.76 20.18
CA VAL A 83 -5.99 0.20 19.59
C VAL A 83 -5.85 0.65 18.14
N SER A 84 -4.73 1.30 17.83
CA SER A 84 -4.42 1.70 16.45
C SER A 84 -4.00 0.49 15.61
N LEU A 85 -4.30 0.53 14.30
CA LEU A 85 -3.89 -0.52 13.38
C LEU A 85 -2.37 -0.65 13.31
N GLY A 86 -1.63 0.47 13.30
CA GLY A 86 -0.16 0.47 13.32
C GLY A 86 0.41 -0.27 14.52
N ALA A 87 -0.06 0.05 15.73
CA ALA A 87 0.41 -0.62 16.95
C ALA A 87 0.11 -2.13 16.96
N ALA A 88 -1.05 -2.53 16.43
CA ALA A 88 -1.38 -3.96 16.30
C ALA A 88 -0.44 -4.67 15.32
N LEU A 89 -0.16 -4.07 14.16
CA LEU A 89 0.72 -4.65 13.13
C LEU A 89 2.17 -4.76 13.61
N GLU A 90 2.71 -3.71 14.24
CA GLU A 90 4.06 -3.72 14.83
C GLU A 90 4.20 -4.81 15.90
N THR A 91 3.19 -4.94 16.78
CA THR A 91 3.16 -5.99 17.82
C THR A 91 3.16 -7.38 17.19
N PHE A 92 2.32 -7.61 16.17
CA PHE A 92 2.29 -8.91 15.51
C PHE A 92 3.59 -9.23 14.78
N TRP A 93 4.23 -8.23 14.17
CA TRP A 93 5.51 -8.40 13.50
C TRP A 93 6.62 -8.80 14.47
N GLN A 94 6.70 -8.15 15.63
CA GLN A 94 7.65 -8.51 16.69
C GLN A 94 7.46 -9.94 17.20
N VAL A 95 6.21 -10.38 17.38
CA VAL A 95 5.90 -11.74 17.82
C VAL A 95 6.16 -12.79 16.73
N TYR A 96 6.16 -12.38 15.46
CA TYR A 96 6.34 -13.28 14.32
C TYR A 96 7.82 -13.64 14.03
N GLY A 97 8.80 -12.87 14.54
CA GLY A 97 10.19 -13.01 14.11
C GLY A 97 11.19 -13.28 15.25
N ASP A 98 11.76 -14.49 15.27
CA ASP A 98 12.97 -14.81 16.06
C ASP A 98 14.27 -14.29 15.40
N ALA A 99 14.22 -13.74 14.18
CA ALA A 99 15.34 -13.07 13.51
C ALA A 99 14.83 -12.21 12.33
N VAL A 100 14.20 -11.07 12.60
CA VAL A 100 13.83 -10.11 11.53
C VAL A 100 15.11 -9.48 10.99
N ASN A 101 15.40 -9.68 9.71
CA ASN A 101 16.53 -9.00 9.08
C ASN A 101 16.18 -7.51 8.88
N ALA A 102 17.17 -6.62 8.89
CA ALA A 102 16.93 -5.16 8.78
C ALA A 102 16.25 -4.74 7.46
N GLU A 103 16.45 -5.50 6.39
CA GLU A 103 15.87 -5.27 5.07
C GLU A 103 14.37 -5.63 5.04
N GLU A 104 13.98 -6.75 5.65
CA GLU A 104 12.57 -7.16 5.83
C GLU A 104 11.81 -6.12 6.67
N MET A 105 12.46 -5.56 7.70
CA MET A 105 11.87 -4.48 8.50
C MET A 105 11.65 -3.21 7.66
N ASN A 106 12.59 -2.84 6.79
CA ASN A 106 12.42 -1.70 5.90
C ASN A 106 11.26 -1.91 4.91
N MET A 107 11.11 -3.11 4.37
CA MET A 107 9.98 -3.46 3.50
C MET A 107 8.65 -3.47 4.25
N PHE A 108 8.63 -3.98 5.47
CA PHE A 108 7.46 -3.90 6.33
C PHE A 108 7.04 -2.44 6.60
N ASN A 109 8.01 -1.58 6.92
CA ASN A 109 7.77 -0.14 7.12
C ASN A 109 7.30 0.55 5.83
N TRP A 110 7.78 0.12 4.65
CA TRP A 110 7.27 0.62 3.38
C TRP A 110 5.77 0.31 3.21
N HIS A 111 5.33 -0.91 3.53
CA HIS A 111 3.92 -1.26 3.47
C HIS A 111 3.06 -0.51 4.51
N LEU A 112 3.61 -0.24 5.71
CA LEU A 112 2.95 0.63 6.68
C LEU A 112 2.77 2.05 6.13
N ALA A 113 3.82 2.64 5.56
CA ALA A 113 3.76 3.98 4.98
C ALA A 113 2.80 4.08 3.79
N ASN A 114 2.59 2.99 3.04
CA ASN A 114 1.59 2.95 1.96
C ASN A 114 0.13 2.82 2.48
N LEU A 115 -0.05 2.55 3.77
CA LEU A 115 -1.35 2.46 4.44
C LEU A 115 -1.74 3.75 5.18
N GLU A 116 -0.77 4.58 5.56
CA GLU A 116 -0.96 5.92 6.14
C GLU A 116 -1.61 6.91 5.15
#